data_AF-A0A7V4MSD9-F1
#
_entry.id   AF-A0A7V4MSD9-F1
#
_cell.length_a   1.000
_cell.length_b   1.000
_cell.length_c   1.000
_cell.angle_alpha   90.00
_cell.angle_beta   90.00
_cell.angle_gamma   90.00
#
_symmetry.space_group_name_H-M   'P 1'
#
loop_
_entity.id
_entity.type
_entity.pdbx_description
1 polymer ?
#
loop_
_entity_poly.entity_id
_entity_poly.type
_entity_poly.pdbx_seq_one_letter_code
_entity_poly.pdbx_strand_id
1 'polypeptide(L)'
;MKKILTIVSILFLSGAFVFAQMPPASKPDAELTRKEAELRIQDFQSRVSSLETKLNELNAKYEELEIELKNVNAALRDCHDEIRRILGVTDADIEAFAQKLGVLEGKVRDMKRLNDDQLADRRSDVEALEKEYLELRKNKISIMPKFFDRMVQLGR
;
A
#
# COMPACT_ATOMS: atom_id res chain seq x y z
N MET A 1 -26.10 13.43 69.50
CA MET A 1 -25.66 12.51 68.42
C MET A 1 -26.79 11.67 67.80
N LYS A 2 -27.83 11.25 68.53
CA LYS A 2 -28.98 10.53 67.91
C LYS A 2 -29.85 11.40 66.97
N LYS A 3 -30.04 12.69 67.27
CA LYS A 3 -30.87 13.62 66.44
C LYS A 3 -30.17 14.12 65.16
N ILE A 4 -28.84 14.10 65.11
CA ILE A 4 -28.06 14.47 63.92
C ILE A 4 -28.07 13.31 62.91
N LEU A 5 -28.06 12.06 63.41
CA LEU A 5 -28.19 10.86 62.58
C LEU A 5 -29.57 10.75 61.91
N THR A 6 -30.63 11.28 62.53
CA THR A 6 -31.99 11.28 61.96
C THR A 6 -32.17 12.30 60.84
N ILE A 7 -31.48 13.45 60.90
CA ILE A 7 -31.56 14.50 59.86
C ILE A 7 -30.75 14.12 58.62
N VAL A 8 -29.61 13.44 58.80
CA VAL A 8 -28.83 12.89 57.67
C VAL A 8 -29.57 11.73 56.99
N SER A 9 -30.37 10.96 57.75
CA SER A 9 -31.21 9.89 57.18
C SER A 9 -32.44 10.39 56.41
N ILE A 10 -32.90 11.62 56.64
CA ILE A 10 -34.02 12.23 55.90
C ILE A 10 -33.52 12.99 54.66
N LEU A 11 -32.30 13.52 54.69
CA LEU A 11 -31.70 14.18 53.51
C LEU A 11 -31.26 13.18 52.42
N PHE A 12 -31.09 11.91 52.76
CA PHE A 12 -30.74 10.85 51.81
C PHE A 12 -31.95 10.28 51.04
N LEU A 13 -33.19 10.64 51.41
CA LEU A 13 -34.41 10.01 50.89
C LEU A 13 -35.19 10.84 49.85
N SER A 14 -34.77 12.07 49.52
CA SER A 14 -35.48 12.93 48.55
C SER A 14 -34.67 13.23 47.28
N GLY A 15 -33.68 12.39 46.97
CA GLY A 15 -32.82 12.53 45.80
C GLY A 15 -32.88 11.33 44.87
N ALA A 16 -34.01 10.64 44.75
CA ALA A 16 -34.26 9.75 43.62
C ALA A 16 -34.43 10.63 42.36
N PHE A 17 -33.32 11.19 41.88
CA PHE A 17 -33.23 11.67 40.51
C PHE A 17 -33.50 10.47 39.63
N VAL A 18 -34.69 10.40 39.07
CA VAL A 18 -35.00 9.55 37.92
C VAL A 18 -34.17 10.11 36.76
N PHE A 19 -32.89 9.74 36.70
CA PHE A 19 -32.10 9.87 35.49
C PHE A 19 -32.78 8.99 34.46
N ALA A 20 -33.31 9.60 33.41
CA ALA A 20 -33.80 8.83 32.27
C ALA A 20 -32.57 8.16 31.65
N GLN A 21 -32.43 6.87 31.89
CA GLN A 21 -31.40 6.06 31.25
C GLN A 21 -31.77 5.92 29.77
N MET A 22 -30.75 5.92 28.91
CA MET A 22 -30.96 5.71 27.48
C MET A 22 -31.73 4.42 27.26
N PRO A 23 -32.86 4.43 26.51
CA PRO A 23 -33.65 3.23 26.30
C PRO A 23 -32.81 2.20 25.52
N PRO A 24 -32.80 0.92 25.90
CA PRO A 24 -32.01 -0.10 25.22
C PRO A 24 -32.38 -0.17 23.74
N ALA A 25 -31.40 -0.34 22.86
CA ALA A 25 -31.58 -0.31 21.41
C ALA A 25 -32.61 -1.34 20.89
N SER A 26 -32.86 -2.41 21.65
CA SER A 26 -33.85 -3.45 21.34
C SER A 26 -35.29 -3.08 21.66
N LYS A 27 -35.54 -2.03 22.43
CA LYS A 27 -36.91 -1.59 22.79
C LYS A 27 -37.60 -1.00 21.55
N PRO A 28 -38.77 -1.53 21.13
CA PRO A 28 -39.50 -0.99 19.98
C PRO A 28 -39.85 0.48 20.14
N ASP A 29 -39.80 1.25 19.05
CA ASP A 29 -40.01 2.71 19.11
C ASP A 29 -41.43 3.10 19.58
N ALA A 30 -42.43 2.27 19.30
CA ALA A 30 -43.82 2.46 19.75
C ALA A 30 -44.00 2.37 21.28
N GLU A 31 -43.04 1.77 21.98
CA GLU A 31 -43.07 1.59 23.44
C GLU A 31 -42.24 2.64 24.19
N LEU A 32 -41.61 3.58 23.48
CA LEU A 32 -40.81 4.63 24.09
C LEU A 32 -41.70 5.69 24.74
N THR A 33 -41.33 6.10 25.93
CA THR A 33 -41.82 7.36 26.49
C THR A 33 -41.25 8.53 25.67
N ARG A 34 -41.92 9.69 25.72
CA ARG A 34 -41.44 10.90 25.03
C ARG A 34 -39.97 11.24 25.33
N LYS A 35 -39.57 11.16 26.61
CA LYS A 35 -38.20 11.47 27.04
C LYS A 35 -37.19 10.44 26.53
N GLU A 36 -37.55 9.16 26.49
CA GLU A 36 -36.73 8.09 25.91
C GLU A 36 -36.56 8.29 24.39
N ALA A 37 -37.63 8.68 23.70
CA ALA A 37 -37.60 8.99 22.27
C ALA A 37 -36.72 10.21 21.96
N GLU A 38 -36.82 11.29 22.74
CA GLU A 38 -35.96 12.48 22.63
C GLU A 38 -34.47 12.12 22.79
N LEU A 39 -34.12 11.31 23.79
CA LEU A 39 -32.76 10.82 23.99
C LEU A 39 -32.26 9.95 22.83
N ARG A 40 -33.11 9.07 22.30
CA ARG A 40 -32.76 8.19 21.17
C ARG A 40 -32.54 8.99 19.88
N ILE A 41 -33.37 10.01 19.62
CA ILE A 41 -33.19 10.93 18.50
C ILE A 41 -31.85 11.67 18.62
N GLN A 42 -31.53 12.18 19.81
CA GLN A 42 -30.28 12.88 20.06
C GLN A 42 -29.05 11.97 19.85
N ASP A 43 -29.09 10.71 20.28
CA ASP A 43 -28.04 9.73 20.00
C ASP A 43 -27.85 9.51 18.49
N PHE A 44 -28.94 9.28 17.76
CA PHE A 44 -28.86 9.11 16.31
C PHE A 44 -28.32 10.35 15.61
N GLN A 45 -28.75 11.55 16.01
CA GLN A 45 -28.23 12.81 15.46
C GLN A 45 -26.71 12.95 15.71
N SER A 46 -26.25 12.63 16.92
CA SER A 46 -24.82 12.63 17.26
C SER A 46 -24.04 11.62 16.40
N ARG A 47 -24.58 10.41 16.23
CA ARG A 47 -23.96 9.36 15.40
C ARG A 47 -23.90 9.75 13.93
N VAL A 48 -24.98 10.31 13.38
CA VAL A 48 -25.03 10.82 12.00
C VAL A 48 -23.99 11.91 11.82
N SER A 49 -23.97 12.91 12.70
CA SER A 49 -22.98 14.00 12.62
C SER A 49 -21.54 13.47 12.69
N SER A 50 -21.26 12.52 13.57
CA SER A 50 -19.94 11.88 13.65
C SER A 50 -19.56 11.12 12.39
N LEU A 51 -20.51 10.40 11.77
CA LEU A 51 -20.29 9.67 10.53
C LEU A 51 -20.09 10.63 9.35
N GLU A 52 -20.83 11.73 9.28
CA GLU A 52 -20.65 12.78 8.27
C GLU A 52 -19.27 13.42 8.38
N THR A 53 -18.80 13.74 9.59
CA THR A 53 -17.42 14.23 9.80
C THR A 53 -16.39 13.23 9.29
N LYS A 54 -16.51 11.95 9.67
CA LYS A 54 -15.59 10.89 9.22
C LYS A 54 -15.61 10.70 7.71
N LEU A 55 -16.78 10.80 7.08
CA LEU A 55 -16.93 10.69 5.64
C LEU A 55 -16.20 11.84 4.94
N ASN A 56 -16.38 13.08 5.42
CA ASN A 56 -15.70 14.24 4.86
C ASN A 56 -14.17 14.15 5.04
N GLU A 57 -13.69 13.71 6.20
CA GLU A 57 -12.26 13.46 6.43
C GLU A 57 -11.69 12.40 5.49
N LEU A 58 -12.44 11.31 5.25
CA LEU A 58 -12.00 10.25 4.36
C LEU A 58 -11.98 10.70 2.90
N ASN A 59 -12.97 11.47 2.47
CA ASN A 59 -13.01 12.05 1.13
C ASN A 59 -11.84 13.00 0.90
N ALA A 60 -11.52 13.87 1.87
CA ALA A 60 -10.36 14.76 1.77
C ALA A 60 -9.04 13.98 1.63
N LYS A 61 -8.85 12.91 2.41
CA LYS A 61 -7.68 12.03 2.31
C LYS A 61 -7.62 11.30 0.95
N TYR A 62 -8.77 10.90 0.42
CA TYR A 62 -8.84 10.26 -0.88
C TYR A 62 -8.38 11.20 -1.99
N GLU A 63 -8.89 12.43 -2.00
CA GLU A 63 -8.49 13.46 -2.98
C GLU A 63 -6.99 13.79 -2.88
N GLU A 64 -6.46 13.91 -1.66
CA GLU A 64 -5.03 14.13 -1.42
C GLU A 64 -4.18 13.00 -2.00
N LEU A 65 -4.56 11.74 -1.72
CA LEU A 65 -3.84 10.57 -2.21
C LEU A 65 -3.93 10.42 -3.73
N GLU A 66 -5.06 10.78 -4.33
CA GLU A 66 -5.23 10.78 -5.79
C GLU A 66 -4.27 11.79 -6.46
N ILE A 67 -4.13 12.99 -5.88
CA ILE A 67 -3.19 14.01 -6.35
C ILE A 67 -1.75 13.53 -6.18
N GLU A 68 -1.40 12.96 -5.02
CA GLU A 68 -0.06 12.42 -4.77
C GLU A 68 0.31 11.32 -5.77
N LEU A 69 -0.60 10.37 -6.01
CA LEU A 69 -0.41 9.31 -6.99
C LEU A 69 -0.16 9.87 -8.39
N LYS A 70 -0.93 10.87 -8.81
CA LYS A 70 -0.75 11.53 -10.11
C LYS A 70 0.63 12.20 -10.22
N ASN A 71 1.07 12.87 -9.16
CA ASN A 71 2.37 13.54 -9.12
C ASN A 71 3.54 12.56 -9.15
N VAL A 72 3.45 11.46 -8.38
CA VAL A 72 4.46 10.40 -8.37
C VAL A 72 4.55 9.72 -9.74
N ASN A 73 3.41 9.43 -10.37
CA ASN A 73 3.40 8.86 -11.73
C ASN A 73 4.02 9.80 -12.77
N ALA A 74 3.75 11.10 -12.67
CA ALA A 74 4.38 12.10 -13.55
C ALA A 74 5.90 12.15 -13.33
N ALA A 75 6.35 12.24 -12.07
CA ALA A 75 7.77 12.26 -11.73
C ALA A 75 8.49 10.98 -12.18
N LEU A 76 7.86 9.81 -12.06
CA LEU A 76 8.40 8.55 -12.53
C LEU A 76 8.57 8.54 -14.05
N ARG A 77 7.55 9.00 -14.78
CA ARG A 77 7.63 9.11 -16.24
C ARG A 77 8.75 10.06 -16.66
N ASP A 78 8.82 11.24 -16.04
CA ASP A 78 9.81 12.25 -16.37
C ASP A 78 11.24 11.74 -16.05
N CYS A 79 11.42 10.98 -14.97
CA CYS A 79 12.67 10.29 -14.66
C CYS A 79 13.06 9.25 -15.72
N HIS A 80 12.10 8.43 -16.18
CA HIS A 80 12.35 7.49 -17.26
C HIS A 80 12.73 8.20 -18.58
N ASP A 81 12.06 9.30 -18.91
CA ASP A 81 12.37 10.12 -20.08
C ASP A 81 13.76 10.75 -20.00
N GLU A 82 14.16 11.22 -18.81
CA GLU A 82 15.51 11.73 -18.57
C GLU A 82 16.58 10.65 -18.75
N ILE A 83 16.36 9.45 -18.19
CA ILE A 83 17.28 8.33 -18.37
C ILE A 83 17.45 8.00 -19.86
N ARG A 84 16.35 7.89 -20.62
CA ARG A 84 16.41 7.65 -22.08
C ARG A 84 17.22 8.74 -22.78
N ARG A 85 17.01 10.01 -22.41
CA ARG A 85 17.71 11.15 -23.00
C ARG A 85 19.20 11.14 -22.68
N ILE A 86 19.58 10.91 -21.42
CA ILE A 86 20.99 10.83 -20.98
C ILE A 86 21.71 9.69 -21.70
N LEU A 87 21.05 8.54 -21.86
CA LEU A 87 21.63 7.38 -22.53
C LEU A 87 21.59 7.52 -24.07
N GLY A 88 20.74 8.39 -24.61
CA GLY A 88 20.56 8.60 -26.04
C GLY A 88 19.90 7.39 -26.71
N VAL A 89 18.93 6.76 -26.05
CA VAL A 89 18.30 5.51 -26.49
C VAL A 89 16.79 5.66 -26.63
N THR A 90 16.20 4.87 -27.52
CA THR A 90 14.75 4.79 -27.71
C THR A 90 14.15 3.63 -26.92
N ASP A 91 12.82 3.60 -26.80
CA ASP A 91 12.12 2.45 -26.21
C ASP A 91 12.35 1.16 -27.01
N ALA A 92 12.50 1.26 -28.33
CA ALA A 92 12.83 0.12 -29.18
C ALA A 92 14.23 -0.44 -28.87
N ASP A 93 15.21 0.42 -28.60
CA ASP A 93 16.56 -0.02 -28.20
C ASP A 93 16.54 -0.72 -26.84
N ILE A 94 15.75 -0.18 -25.90
CA ILE A 94 15.58 -0.74 -24.56
C ILE A 94 14.91 -2.12 -24.63
N GLU A 95 13.88 -2.26 -25.46
CA GLU A 95 13.17 -3.53 -25.65
C GLU A 95 14.07 -4.56 -26.35
N ALA A 96 14.78 -4.15 -27.40
CA ALA A 96 15.75 -5.02 -28.08
C ALA A 96 16.87 -5.49 -27.12
N PHE A 97 17.33 -4.61 -26.23
CA PHE A 97 18.27 -5.00 -25.18
C PHE A 97 17.65 -6.00 -24.20
N ALA A 98 16.42 -5.75 -23.73
CA ALA A 98 15.71 -6.64 -22.81
C ALA A 98 15.57 -8.06 -23.39
N GLN A 99 15.21 -8.16 -24.67
CA GLN A 99 15.08 -9.43 -25.39
C GLN A 99 16.42 -10.15 -25.49
N LYS A 100 17.49 -9.46 -25.91
CA LYS A 100 18.84 -10.05 -25.98
C LYS A 100 19.31 -10.56 -24.62
N LEU A 101 19.09 -9.77 -23.57
CA LEU A 101 19.43 -10.17 -22.20
C LEU A 101 18.63 -11.40 -21.76
N GLY A 102 17.32 -11.42 -22.01
CA GLY A 102 16.47 -12.57 -21.65
C GLY A 102 16.87 -13.86 -22.36
N VAL A 103 17.23 -13.79 -23.65
CA VAL A 103 17.75 -14.93 -24.39
C VAL A 103 19.07 -15.42 -23.80
N LEU A 104 20.00 -14.51 -23.52
CA LEU A 104 21.30 -14.84 -22.93
C LEU A 104 21.14 -15.49 -21.54
N GLU A 105 20.29 -14.95 -20.69
CA GLU A 105 19.95 -15.54 -19.38
C GLU A 105 19.37 -16.94 -19.50
N GLY A 106 18.54 -17.19 -20.52
CA GLY A 106 18.02 -18.51 -20.84
C GLY A 106 19.15 -19.49 -21.16
N LYS A 107 20.02 -19.13 -22.11
CA LYS A 107 21.16 -19.95 -22.50
C LYS A 107 22.11 -20.24 -21.32
N VAL A 108 22.45 -19.24 -20.51
CA VAL A 108 23.32 -19.42 -19.35
C VAL A 108 22.68 -20.33 -18.30
N ARG A 109 21.37 -20.19 -18.06
CA ARG A 109 20.64 -21.08 -17.15
C ARG A 109 20.65 -22.53 -17.61
N ASP A 110 20.53 -22.75 -18.92
CA ASP A 110 20.62 -24.09 -19.49
C ASP A 110 22.01 -24.69 -19.34
N MET A 111 23.08 -23.89 -19.54
CA MET A 111 24.45 -24.34 -19.28
C MET A 111 24.69 -24.65 -17.80
N LYS A 112 24.16 -23.83 -16.87
CA LYS A 112 24.26 -24.07 -15.42
C LYS A 112 23.58 -25.37 -14.95
N ARG A 113 22.76 -26.02 -15.78
CA ARG A 113 22.12 -27.31 -15.47
C ARG A 113 22.94 -28.52 -15.90
N LEU A 114 23.96 -28.31 -16.72
CA LEU A 114 24.83 -29.38 -17.22
C LEU A 114 25.85 -29.79 -16.16
N ASN A 115 26.30 -31.05 -16.22
CA ASN A 115 27.42 -31.51 -15.40
C ASN A 115 28.77 -31.19 -16.05
N ASP A 116 29.87 -31.43 -15.32
CA ASP A 116 31.22 -31.04 -15.75
C ASP A 116 31.65 -31.70 -17.08
N ASP A 117 31.32 -32.97 -17.31
CA ASP A 117 31.63 -33.68 -18.55
C ASP A 117 30.88 -33.07 -19.75
N GLN A 118 29.60 -32.78 -19.58
CA GLN A 118 28.78 -32.11 -20.60
C GLN A 118 29.22 -30.67 -20.87
N LEU A 119 29.74 -29.98 -19.85
CA LEU A 119 30.29 -28.64 -19.98
C LEU A 119 31.65 -28.66 -20.69
N ALA A 120 32.48 -29.68 -20.45
CA ALA A 120 33.76 -29.84 -21.14
C ALA A 120 33.55 -29.93 -22.66
N ASP A 121 32.54 -30.68 -23.11
CA ASP A 121 32.17 -30.78 -24.53
C ASP A 121 31.59 -29.47 -25.10
N ARG A 122 31.06 -28.59 -24.25
CA ARG A 122 30.42 -27.32 -24.63
C ARG A 122 31.23 -26.08 -24.26
N ARG A 123 32.53 -26.25 -24.00
CA ARG A 123 33.41 -25.14 -23.62
C ARG A 123 33.35 -23.97 -24.60
N SER A 124 33.32 -24.25 -25.90
CA SER A 124 33.19 -23.21 -26.94
C SER A 124 31.89 -22.43 -26.83
N ASP A 125 30.78 -23.07 -26.44
CA ASP A 125 29.49 -22.43 -26.26
C ASP A 125 29.55 -21.48 -25.05
N VAL A 126 30.14 -21.92 -23.94
CA VAL A 126 30.32 -21.09 -22.74
C VAL A 126 31.17 -19.85 -23.04
N GLU A 127 32.28 -20.01 -23.77
CA GLU A 127 33.13 -18.89 -24.21
C GLU A 127 32.38 -17.94 -25.16
N ALA A 128 31.48 -18.45 -26.00
CA ALA A 128 30.62 -17.63 -26.85
C ALA A 128 29.59 -16.84 -26.01
N LEU A 129 28.97 -17.45 -25.01
CA LEU A 129 28.05 -16.79 -24.09
C LEU A 129 28.73 -15.70 -23.27
N GLU A 130 29.97 -15.93 -22.83
CA GLU A 130 30.76 -14.90 -22.15
C GLU A 130 31.03 -13.71 -23.06
N LYS A 131 31.37 -13.94 -24.34
CA LYS A 131 31.52 -12.86 -25.32
C LYS A 131 30.21 -12.10 -25.53
N GLU A 132 29.09 -12.80 -25.71
CA GLU A 132 27.76 -12.18 -25.80
C GLU A 132 27.45 -11.31 -24.57
N TYR A 133 27.76 -11.81 -23.36
CA TYR A 133 27.62 -11.06 -22.10
C TYR A 133 28.47 -9.79 -22.08
N LEU A 134 29.75 -9.89 -22.43
CA LEU A 134 30.68 -8.75 -22.43
C LEU A 134 30.26 -7.68 -23.43
N GLU A 135 29.74 -8.07 -24.60
CA GLU A 135 29.19 -7.12 -25.56
C GLU A 135 27.93 -6.43 -25.04
N LEU A 136 27.01 -7.15 -24.41
CA LEU A 136 25.84 -6.54 -23.76
C LEU A 136 26.25 -5.60 -22.62
N ARG A 137 27.27 -5.96 -21.84
CA ARG A 137 27.79 -5.14 -20.74
C ARG A 137 28.40 -3.82 -21.21
N LYS A 138 28.92 -3.75 -22.44
CA LYS A 138 29.42 -2.49 -23.03
C LYS A 138 28.29 -1.55 -23.43
N ASN A 139 27.07 -2.06 -23.62
CA ASN A 139 25.92 -1.22 -23.95
C ASN A 139 25.52 -0.37 -22.75
N LYS A 140 25.33 0.94 -22.95
CA LYS A 140 24.90 1.88 -21.91
C LYS A 140 23.55 1.53 -21.27
N ILE A 141 22.70 0.77 -21.95
CA ILE A 141 21.42 0.29 -21.40
C ILE A 141 21.65 -0.69 -20.23
N SER A 142 22.80 -1.37 -20.18
CA SER A 142 23.13 -2.33 -19.12
C SER A 142 23.20 -1.72 -17.72
N ILE A 143 23.45 -0.40 -17.61
CA ILE A 143 23.51 0.32 -16.33
C ILE A 143 22.15 0.87 -15.88
N MET A 144 21.09 0.72 -16.67
CA MET A 144 19.77 1.16 -16.24
C MET A 144 19.33 0.38 -15.00
N PRO A 145 18.68 1.04 -14.00
CA PRO A 145 18.28 0.38 -12.75
C PRO A 145 17.52 -0.94 -12.96
N LYS A 146 16.63 -1.00 -13.95
CA LYS A 146 15.83 -2.20 -14.24
C LYS A 146 16.61 -3.41 -14.79
N PHE A 147 17.86 -3.20 -15.24
CA PHE A 147 18.70 -4.26 -15.82
C PHE A 147 19.98 -4.51 -15.03
N PHE A 148 20.45 -3.53 -14.24
CA PHE A 148 21.74 -3.56 -13.58
C PHE A 148 21.96 -4.82 -12.74
N ASP A 149 21.02 -5.14 -11.84
CA ASP A 149 21.14 -6.31 -10.96
C ASP A 149 21.19 -7.62 -11.74
N ARG A 150 20.39 -7.73 -12.81
CA ARG A 150 20.38 -8.90 -13.70
C ARG A 150 21.72 -9.06 -14.43
N MET A 151 22.29 -7.97 -14.94
CA MET A 151 23.62 -7.97 -15.57
C MET A 151 24.73 -8.36 -14.60
N VAL A 152 24.64 -7.94 -13.34
CA VAL A 152 25.58 -8.32 -12.29
C VAL A 152 25.45 -9.80 -11.95
N GLN A 153 24.22 -10.31 -11.80
CA GLN A 153 23.96 -11.72 -11.50
C GLN A 153 24.41 -12.64 -12.63
N LEU A 154 24.23 -12.22 -13.89
CA LEU A 154 24.59 -13.01 -15.06
C LEU A 154 26.11 -13.16 -15.23
N GLY A 155 26.88 -12.18 -14.78
CA GLY A 155 28.35 -12.23 -14.78
C GLY A 155 28.95 -13.01 -13.61
N ARG A 156 28.14 -13.68 -12.79
CA ARG A 156 28.54 -14.57 -11.69
C ARG A 156 28.26 -16.02 -12.05
#